data_AF-A0A7S0UIP6-F1
#
_entry.id   AF-A0A7S0UIP6-F1
#
_cell.length_a   1.000
_cell.length_b   1.000
_cell.length_c   1.000
_cell.angle_alpha   90.00
_cell.angle_beta   90.00
_cell.angle_gamma   90.00
#
_symmetry.space_group_name_H-M   'P 1'
#
loop_
_entity.id
_entity.type
_entity.pdbx_description
1 polymer ?
#
loop_
_entity_poly.entity_id
_entity_poly.type
_entity_poly.pdbx_seq_one_letter_code
_entity_poly.pdbx_strand_id
1 'polypeptide(L)'
;SVVEIPLNPDVPVAKENSEKMEIPVRGIVAIAKNGVPTFGSQESDGLNTVEPTASNKLDATYWYGHPGAGNHGWHVHNPHMGMKEVSEETFLGWSMDGYKIYGPVTGDKADADNALDVCNGRVNADGEYVYHVRSFEQVDETLAYCDGTSPVTRWNYIFGCYSGDLSDTEVVGQTGYTLHDSCQLESRGACTDNPDSFLVGEETQNCEWVQEDSENRCLLDNIENECPSTCGNMDCAETDDAGDDNSDNLFDDAPKTPLNPTNRPNVIIIQPDDLIFMDDWGRPPYDGSPNDIPGYGDDTPFIEGLRNEGLQMTQAYTASPMCGTSRYSTITGKMPSRAASIRRGYDRDIDGFPAAVTIPSTKLIDHGGQDDCTVENMAAQFADDLDYKTAMIGKWHLSRIKDVDYTYEHAKSEVQKCGFNHVGGLYIENLASSPDEFDNYSDGSFSHNMEWITYEAIKFINNTASDGNNFFMYFNPTVPHASNSVEDALNSTLFSCKATADPDFDWPEAKEPWIKGMSEDEGCEKYRETVTDRANGNKKNLGPIWLDDAIGALIN
;
A
#
# COMPACT_ATOMS: atom_id res chain seq x y z
N SER A 1 -2.79 -10.08 -8.55
CA SER A 1 -3.74 -10.86 -9.36
C SER A 1 -5.12 -10.41 -8.95
N VAL A 2 -5.96 -9.96 -9.89
CA VAL A 2 -7.39 -9.82 -9.59
C VAL A 2 -7.97 -11.18 -9.92
N VAL A 3 -8.51 -11.87 -8.92
CA VAL A 3 -9.27 -13.08 -9.17
C VAL A 3 -10.72 -12.64 -9.23
N GLU A 4 -11.30 -12.70 -10.42
CA GLU A 4 -12.74 -12.55 -10.57
C GLU A 4 -13.39 -13.82 -10.07
N ILE A 5 -14.11 -13.68 -8.98
CA ILE A 5 -15.12 -14.64 -8.60
C ILE A 5 -16.44 -13.97 -8.91
N PRO A 6 -17.23 -14.48 -9.86
CA PRO A 6 -18.55 -13.92 -10.09
C PRO A 6 -19.32 -13.92 -8.76
N LEU A 7 -19.88 -12.76 -8.38
CA LEU A 7 -20.69 -12.60 -7.16
C LEU A 7 -21.89 -13.58 -7.14
N ASN A 8 -22.27 -14.07 -8.32
CA ASN A 8 -23.07 -15.26 -8.57
C ASN A 8 -22.43 -15.99 -9.74
N PRO A 9 -21.57 -17.01 -9.54
CA PRO A 9 -21.21 -17.90 -10.62
C PRO A 9 -22.52 -18.49 -11.14
N ASP A 10 -22.78 -18.42 -12.44
CA ASP A 10 -23.74 -19.33 -13.05
C ASP A 10 -23.16 -20.72 -12.82
N VAL A 11 -23.53 -21.34 -11.70
CA VAL A 11 -23.14 -22.70 -11.35
C VAL A 11 -23.55 -23.52 -12.55
N PRO A 12 -22.61 -24.05 -13.35
CA PRO A 12 -22.98 -24.85 -14.51
C PRO A 12 -23.84 -25.96 -13.94
N VAL A 13 -25.12 -25.99 -14.35
CA VAL A 13 -26.07 -27.03 -13.96
C VAL A 13 -25.32 -28.34 -14.06
N ALA A 14 -25.10 -28.98 -12.91
CA ALA A 14 -24.16 -30.07 -12.72
C ALA A 14 -24.01 -30.88 -14.00
N LYS A 15 -22.88 -30.71 -14.71
CA LYS A 15 -22.49 -31.72 -15.68
C LYS A 15 -22.13 -32.91 -14.81
N GLU A 16 -23.09 -33.79 -14.54
CA GLU A 16 -22.94 -35.04 -13.76
C GLU A 16 -21.82 -35.98 -14.30
N ASN A 17 -21.05 -35.55 -15.31
CA ASN A 17 -20.03 -36.30 -16.03
C ASN A 17 -18.74 -35.50 -16.34
N SER A 18 -18.44 -34.38 -15.67
CA SER A 18 -17.05 -33.85 -15.71
C SER A 18 -16.15 -34.83 -14.96
N GLU A 19 -15.07 -35.28 -15.61
CA GLU A 19 -14.03 -36.04 -14.92
C GLU A 19 -13.45 -35.16 -13.81
N LYS A 20 -13.46 -35.66 -12.57
CA LYS A 20 -12.91 -34.94 -11.40
C LYS A 20 -11.46 -34.57 -11.69
N MET A 21 -11.13 -33.29 -11.57
CA MET A 21 -9.80 -32.78 -11.86
C MET A 21 -9.02 -32.60 -10.58
N GLU A 22 -7.79 -33.10 -10.52
CA GLU A 22 -6.91 -32.90 -9.38
C GLU A 22 -6.50 -31.43 -9.23
N ILE A 23 -6.51 -30.91 -8.00
CA ILE A 23 -6.12 -29.53 -7.74
C ILE A 23 -4.60 -29.34 -7.91
N PRO A 24 -4.13 -28.13 -8.27
CA PRO A 24 -2.72 -27.78 -8.21
C PRO A 24 -2.14 -27.98 -6.80
N VAL A 25 -1.01 -28.69 -6.70
CA VAL A 25 -0.30 -28.88 -5.41
C VAL A 25 0.27 -27.60 -4.80
N ARG A 26 0.65 -26.63 -5.66
CA ARG A 26 1.33 -25.36 -5.29
C ARG A 26 0.69 -24.13 -5.95
N GLY A 27 -0.45 -24.30 -6.62
CA GLY A 27 -1.16 -23.22 -7.32
C GLY A 27 -2.34 -22.69 -6.50
N ILE A 28 -2.95 -21.61 -6.97
CA ILE A 28 -4.22 -21.10 -6.42
C ILE A 28 -5.28 -22.17 -6.65
N VAL A 29 -6.03 -22.50 -5.60
CA VAL A 29 -7.14 -23.46 -5.65
C VAL A 29 -8.48 -22.81 -5.30
N ALA A 30 -8.45 -21.74 -4.52
CA ALA A 30 -9.63 -21.03 -4.07
C ALA A 30 -9.29 -19.58 -3.73
N ILE A 31 -10.31 -18.78 -3.47
CA ILE A 31 -10.19 -17.44 -2.90
C ILE A 31 -11.05 -17.36 -1.66
N ALA A 32 -10.44 -16.92 -0.56
CA ALA A 32 -11.14 -16.67 0.69
C ALA A 32 -12.06 -15.45 0.57
N LYS A 33 -13.07 -15.35 1.43
CA LYS A 33 -14.07 -14.26 1.41
C LYS A 33 -13.46 -12.85 1.51
N ASN A 34 -12.25 -12.74 2.06
CA ASN A 34 -11.51 -11.50 2.21
C ASN A 34 -10.64 -11.16 0.97
N GLY A 35 -10.80 -11.90 -0.13
CA GLY A 35 -10.07 -11.69 -1.38
C GLY A 35 -8.67 -12.28 -1.39
N VAL A 36 -8.25 -13.00 -0.33
CA VAL A 36 -6.91 -13.61 -0.27
C VAL A 36 -6.91 -14.98 -0.96
N PRO A 37 -6.04 -15.19 -1.97
CA PRO A 37 -5.79 -16.49 -2.57
C PRO A 37 -5.48 -17.60 -1.58
N THR A 38 -6.06 -18.76 -1.84
CA THR A 38 -5.85 -20.00 -1.10
C THR A 38 -5.14 -20.99 -2.02
N PHE A 39 -4.09 -21.64 -1.51
CA PHE A 39 -3.20 -22.47 -2.30
C PHE A 39 -3.26 -23.94 -1.89
N GLY A 40 -2.79 -24.80 -2.79
CA GLY A 40 -2.54 -26.21 -2.49
C GLY A 40 -1.67 -26.40 -1.25
N SER A 41 -1.76 -27.58 -0.65
CA SER A 41 -1.21 -27.89 0.67
C SER A 41 0.31 -28.08 0.72
N GLN A 42 1.02 -27.88 -0.41
CA GLN A 42 2.46 -28.06 -0.51
C GLN A 42 3.25 -26.74 -0.53
N GLU A 43 4.31 -26.68 0.27
CA GLU A 43 5.32 -25.63 0.20
C GLU A 43 6.31 -25.79 -0.95
N SER A 44 7.06 -24.71 -1.22
CA SER A 44 8.18 -24.72 -2.18
C SER A 44 9.25 -25.78 -1.86
N ASP A 45 9.49 -26.06 -0.57
CA ASP A 45 10.41 -27.09 -0.06
C ASP A 45 9.84 -28.51 -0.13
N GLY A 46 8.57 -28.66 -0.52
CA GLY A 46 7.88 -29.93 -0.69
C GLY A 46 7.18 -30.46 0.56
N LEU A 47 7.24 -29.73 1.69
CA LEU A 47 6.61 -30.12 2.95
C LEU A 47 5.13 -29.72 3.01
N ASN A 48 4.42 -30.28 4.00
CA ASN A 48 3.03 -29.94 4.34
C ASN A 48 3.00 -28.53 4.95
N THR A 49 2.35 -27.60 4.25
CA THR A 49 2.22 -26.21 4.72
C THR A 49 1.21 -26.07 5.85
N VAL A 50 0.24 -26.97 5.90
CA VAL A 50 -0.88 -26.93 6.84
C VAL A 50 -0.42 -27.46 8.20
N GLU A 51 0.43 -28.49 8.21
CA GLU A 51 1.05 -29.07 9.41
C GLU A 51 2.56 -28.80 9.45
N PRO A 52 3.01 -27.63 9.94
CA PRO A 52 4.43 -27.33 9.99
C PRO A 52 5.16 -28.23 10.99
N THR A 53 6.28 -28.81 10.55
CA THR A 53 7.30 -29.36 11.45
C THR A 53 7.87 -28.26 12.36
N ALA A 54 8.45 -28.63 13.52
CA ALA A 54 8.97 -27.70 14.54
C ALA A 54 9.99 -26.65 14.03
N SER A 55 10.51 -26.80 12.80
CA SER A 55 11.45 -25.87 12.16
C SER A 55 10.80 -24.83 11.23
N ASN A 56 9.53 -24.96 10.83
CA ASN A 56 8.87 -24.06 9.88
C ASN A 56 7.77 -23.22 10.56
N LYS A 57 8.04 -21.92 10.73
CA LYS A 57 7.12 -20.80 10.99
C LYS A 57 6.00 -21.00 12.02
N LEU A 58 6.32 -20.65 13.27
CA LEU A 58 5.44 -20.61 14.46
C LEU A 58 4.48 -19.40 14.53
N ASP A 59 4.39 -18.53 13.53
CA ASP A 59 3.86 -17.16 13.72
C ASP A 59 2.45 -16.90 13.15
N ALA A 60 1.73 -17.94 12.69
CA ALA A 60 0.41 -17.77 12.05
C ALA A 60 -0.52 -18.98 12.22
N THR A 61 -0.87 -19.35 13.45
CA THR A 61 -1.64 -20.58 13.77
C THR A 61 -2.98 -20.75 13.02
N TYR A 62 -3.64 -19.66 12.61
CA TYR A 62 -4.91 -19.68 11.86
C TYR A 62 -4.82 -19.04 10.47
N TRP A 63 -3.68 -18.40 10.19
CA TRP A 63 -3.47 -17.53 9.04
C TRP A 63 -2.34 -18.02 8.14
N TYR A 64 -1.86 -19.28 8.34
CA TYR A 64 -0.70 -19.92 7.69
C TYR A 64 -0.56 -19.54 6.23
N GLY A 65 0.08 -18.42 5.99
CA GLY A 65 -0.05 -17.68 4.77
C GLY A 65 1.07 -16.67 4.75
N HIS A 66 1.64 -16.47 3.58
CA HIS A 66 2.81 -15.65 3.41
C HIS A 66 2.74 -14.95 2.06
N PRO A 67 3.48 -13.85 1.86
CA PRO A 67 3.67 -13.32 0.52
C PRO A 67 4.42 -14.36 -0.33
N GLY A 68 3.90 -14.65 -1.52
CA GLY A 68 4.56 -15.56 -2.46
C GLY A 68 5.92 -15.02 -2.92
N ALA A 69 6.97 -15.82 -2.82
CA ALA A 69 8.28 -15.47 -3.36
C ALA A 69 8.21 -15.48 -4.90
N GLY A 70 7.92 -14.31 -5.48
CA GLY A 70 7.87 -14.11 -6.94
C GLY A 70 6.51 -13.67 -7.49
N ASN A 71 5.44 -13.71 -6.71
CA ASN A 71 4.14 -13.19 -7.13
C ASN A 71 3.57 -12.32 -6.01
N HIS A 72 3.38 -11.04 -6.31
CA HIS A 72 3.07 -9.90 -5.45
C HIS A 72 1.71 -9.98 -4.69
N GLY A 73 1.32 -11.16 -4.21
CA GLY A 73 0.06 -11.43 -3.52
C GLY A 73 0.28 -12.14 -2.18
N TRP A 74 -0.65 -11.89 -1.27
CA TRP A 74 -0.81 -12.69 -0.06
C TRP A 74 -1.51 -13.99 -0.41
N HIS A 75 -1.16 -15.07 0.28
CA HIS A 75 -1.91 -16.31 0.16
C HIS A 75 -2.01 -17.06 1.48
N VAL A 76 -2.99 -17.97 1.60
CA VAL A 76 -3.22 -18.83 2.76
C VAL A 76 -3.17 -20.31 2.38
N HIS A 77 -2.71 -21.12 3.32
CA HIS A 77 -2.72 -22.58 3.29
C HIS A 77 -3.58 -23.18 4.42
N ASN A 78 -3.93 -22.39 5.44
CA ASN A 78 -4.74 -22.88 6.57
C ASN A 78 -6.17 -23.28 6.09
N PRO A 79 -6.72 -24.43 6.53
CA PRO A 79 -8.06 -24.88 6.17
C PRO A 79 -9.17 -23.89 6.58
N HIS A 80 -8.95 -23.07 7.60
CA HIS A 80 -9.91 -22.05 8.00
C HIS A 80 -9.90 -20.83 7.05
N MET A 81 -9.03 -20.80 6.04
CA MET A 81 -8.99 -19.77 5.00
C MET A 81 -8.96 -18.34 5.56
N GLY A 82 -8.20 -18.13 6.63
CA GLY A 82 -8.13 -16.84 7.31
C GLY A 82 -9.33 -16.53 8.20
N MET A 83 -9.86 -17.54 8.89
CA MET A 83 -10.89 -17.37 9.91
C MET A 83 -10.43 -18.01 11.21
N LYS A 84 -10.69 -17.35 12.34
CA LYS A 84 -10.30 -17.86 13.66
C LYS A 84 -11.17 -19.03 14.11
N GLU A 85 -12.48 -18.86 13.98
CA GLU A 85 -13.48 -19.85 14.36
C GLU A 85 -14.29 -20.21 13.11
N VAL A 86 -14.39 -21.51 12.83
CA VAL A 86 -15.12 -22.04 11.68
C VAL A 86 -16.05 -23.15 12.13
N SER A 87 -17.27 -23.15 11.62
CA SER A 87 -18.23 -24.24 11.75
C SER A 87 -18.67 -24.69 10.36
N GLU A 88 -19.41 -25.79 10.31
CA GLU A 88 -20.01 -26.32 9.08
C GLU A 88 -20.84 -25.28 8.30
N GLU A 89 -21.38 -24.26 8.97
CA GLU A 89 -22.18 -23.18 8.37
C GLU A 89 -21.33 -21.95 7.97
N THR A 90 -20.07 -21.86 8.40
CA THR A 90 -19.21 -20.72 8.11
C THR A 90 -18.83 -20.72 6.64
N PHE A 91 -19.30 -19.72 5.89
CA PHE A 91 -18.86 -19.47 4.52
C PHE A 91 -17.42 -18.93 4.50
N LEU A 92 -16.52 -19.62 3.79
CA LEU A 92 -15.09 -19.34 3.76
C LEU A 92 -14.61 -18.69 2.46
N GLY A 93 -15.25 -19.01 1.33
CA GLY A 93 -14.84 -18.49 0.03
C GLY A 93 -15.35 -19.33 -1.13
N TRP A 94 -14.70 -19.19 -2.29
CA TRP A 94 -15.07 -19.89 -3.52
C TRP A 94 -13.88 -20.67 -4.08
N SER A 95 -14.15 -21.88 -4.56
CA SER A 95 -13.19 -22.67 -5.32
C SER A 95 -13.05 -22.12 -6.74
N MET A 96 -11.95 -22.47 -7.43
CA MET A 96 -11.72 -22.04 -8.81
C MET A 96 -12.73 -22.62 -9.81
N ASP A 97 -13.43 -23.72 -9.49
CA ASP A 97 -14.54 -24.28 -10.28
C ASP A 97 -15.91 -23.68 -9.92
N GLY A 98 -15.93 -22.61 -9.12
CA GLY A 98 -17.11 -21.79 -8.87
C GLY A 98 -18.00 -22.20 -7.69
N TYR A 99 -17.72 -23.32 -7.01
CA TYR A 99 -18.51 -23.75 -5.87
C TYR A 99 -18.10 -23.06 -4.56
N LYS A 100 -19.08 -22.92 -3.65
CA LYS A 100 -18.84 -22.36 -2.32
C LYS A 100 -18.06 -23.32 -1.44
N ILE A 101 -17.22 -22.77 -0.57
CA ILE A 101 -16.45 -23.50 0.43
C ILE A 101 -16.92 -23.10 1.83
N TYR A 102 -17.22 -24.10 2.65
CA TYR A 102 -17.67 -23.95 4.04
C TYR A 102 -16.67 -24.58 5.02
N GLY A 103 -16.83 -24.23 6.30
CA GLY A 103 -16.05 -24.83 7.39
C GLY A 103 -16.29 -26.34 7.56
N PRO A 104 -15.50 -27.00 8.42
CA PRO A 104 -15.49 -28.45 8.52
C PRO A 104 -16.80 -29.00 9.06
N VAL A 105 -17.20 -30.17 8.56
CA VAL A 105 -18.34 -30.92 9.08
C VAL A 105 -18.08 -31.35 10.51
N THR A 106 -19.15 -31.46 11.30
CA THR A 106 -19.03 -31.86 12.70
C THR A 106 -18.63 -33.33 12.81
N GLY A 107 -17.66 -33.63 13.69
CA GLY A 107 -17.28 -35.00 14.03
C GLY A 107 -15.83 -35.33 13.70
N ASP A 108 -15.50 -36.62 13.77
CA ASP A 108 -14.15 -37.11 13.47
C ASP A 108 -13.97 -37.41 11.97
N LYS A 109 -12.82 -37.99 11.62
CA LYS A 109 -12.52 -38.39 10.24
C LYS A 109 -13.61 -39.29 9.63
N ALA A 110 -14.12 -40.26 10.38
CA ALA A 110 -15.11 -41.20 9.85
C ALA A 110 -16.44 -40.50 9.58
N ASP A 111 -16.81 -39.52 10.42
CA ASP A 111 -17.97 -38.67 10.17
C ASP A 111 -17.79 -37.86 8.88
N ALA A 112 -16.61 -37.26 8.69
CA ALA A 112 -16.28 -36.50 7.48
C ALA A 112 -16.26 -37.37 6.21
N ASP A 113 -15.67 -38.56 6.27
CA ASP A 113 -15.63 -39.52 5.16
C ASP A 113 -17.01 -40.05 4.77
N ASN A 114 -17.95 -40.11 5.72
CA ASN A 114 -19.33 -40.50 5.44
C ASN A 114 -20.17 -39.34 4.88
N ALA A 115 -19.86 -38.10 5.30
CA ALA A 115 -20.64 -36.91 4.96
C ALA A 115 -20.21 -36.26 3.63
N LEU A 116 -18.96 -36.43 3.23
CA LEU A 116 -18.36 -35.75 2.09
C LEU A 116 -17.88 -36.76 1.04
N ASP A 117 -17.90 -36.35 -0.22
CA ASP A 117 -17.33 -37.13 -1.31
C ASP A 117 -15.79 -37.08 -1.34
N VAL A 118 -15.17 -37.74 -2.33
CA VAL A 118 -13.70 -37.77 -2.49
C VAL A 118 -13.08 -36.39 -2.72
N CYS A 119 -13.84 -35.38 -3.17
CA CYS A 119 -13.38 -34.00 -3.33
C CYS A 119 -13.64 -33.14 -2.08
N ASN A 120 -14.11 -33.72 -0.97
CA ASN A 120 -14.63 -33.01 0.21
C ASN A 120 -15.90 -32.18 -0.07
N GLY A 121 -16.68 -32.51 -1.10
CA GLY A 121 -17.93 -31.83 -1.36
C GLY A 121 -19.17 -32.68 -1.05
N ARG A 122 -20.32 -32.02 -0.99
CA ARG A 122 -21.63 -32.66 -0.88
C ARG A 122 -22.70 -31.80 -1.53
N VAL A 123 -23.82 -32.42 -1.88
CA VAL A 123 -25.02 -31.68 -2.30
C VAL A 123 -25.84 -31.34 -1.05
N ASN A 124 -26.08 -30.05 -0.83
CA ASN A 124 -26.90 -29.55 0.26
C ASN A 124 -28.40 -29.76 0.00
N ALA A 125 -29.23 -29.50 1.01
CA ALA A 125 -30.67 -29.75 0.95
C ALA A 125 -31.42 -28.94 -0.11
N ASP A 126 -30.85 -27.83 -0.55
CA ASP A 126 -31.31 -26.95 -1.64
C ASP A 126 -30.88 -27.44 -3.03
N GLY A 127 -30.08 -28.52 -3.11
CA GLY A 127 -29.58 -29.09 -4.35
C GLY A 127 -28.27 -28.47 -4.85
N GLU A 128 -27.67 -27.54 -4.11
CA GLU A 128 -26.38 -26.93 -4.47
C GLU A 128 -25.22 -27.84 -4.02
N TYR A 129 -24.25 -28.10 -4.90
CA TYR A 129 -23.01 -28.76 -4.50
C TYR A 129 -22.08 -27.74 -3.82
N VAL A 130 -21.52 -28.09 -2.68
CA VAL A 130 -20.59 -27.24 -1.93
C VAL A 130 -19.41 -28.05 -1.41
N TYR A 131 -18.28 -27.39 -1.21
CA TYR A 131 -17.12 -27.97 -0.53
C TYR A 131 -17.15 -27.68 0.96
N HIS A 132 -16.56 -28.59 1.73
CA HIS A 132 -16.24 -28.39 3.13
C HIS A 132 -14.74 -28.64 3.34
N VAL A 133 -14.07 -27.70 4.00
CA VAL A 133 -12.69 -27.92 4.47
C VAL A 133 -12.66 -29.03 5.52
N ARG A 134 -11.49 -29.60 5.80
CA ARG A 134 -11.29 -30.60 6.86
C ARG A 134 -10.47 -30.01 8.00
N SER A 135 -10.79 -30.39 9.24
CA SER A 135 -9.91 -30.13 10.37
C SER A 135 -8.66 -31.01 10.30
N PHE A 136 -7.63 -30.66 11.08
CA PHE A 136 -6.38 -31.43 11.14
C PHE A 136 -6.64 -32.91 11.49
N GLU A 137 -7.55 -33.16 12.42
CA GLU A 137 -7.90 -34.49 12.91
C GLU A 137 -8.75 -35.30 11.92
N GLN A 138 -9.30 -34.65 10.90
CA GLN A 138 -10.15 -35.29 9.87
C GLN A 138 -9.35 -35.73 8.64
N VAL A 139 -8.04 -35.48 8.61
CA VAL A 139 -7.15 -35.83 7.49
C VAL A 139 -6.26 -37.02 7.87
N ASP A 140 -6.10 -37.95 6.94
CA ASP A 140 -5.12 -39.05 7.05
C ASP A 140 -4.19 -38.99 5.84
N GLU A 141 -2.96 -38.56 6.10
CA GLU A 141 -1.93 -38.37 5.08
C GLU A 141 -1.50 -39.67 4.35
N THR A 142 -1.98 -40.83 4.80
CA THR A 142 -1.51 -42.15 4.34
C THR A 142 -2.42 -42.83 3.32
N LEU A 143 -3.65 -42.34 3.10
CA LEU A 143 -4.68 -43.01 2.28
C LEU A 143 -4.53 -42.77 0.76
N ALA A 144 -5.37 -43.40 -0.06
CA ALA A 144 -5.42 -43.17 -1.52
C ALA A 144 -6.37 -42.01 -1.87
N TYR A 145 -6.14 -41.34 -3.01
CA TYR A 145 -6.87 -40.14 -3.42
C TYR A 145 -7.30 -40.17 -4.91
N CYS A 146 -8.17 -39.23 -5.31
CA CYS A 146 -9.03 -39.19 -6.51
C CYS A 146 -8.51 -39.93 -7.76
N ASP A 147 -7.37 -39.52 -8.31
CA ASP A 147 -6.72 -40.18 -9.47
C ASP A 147 -5.36 -40.82 -9.11
N GLY A 148 -4.84 -40.53 -7.91
CA GLY A 148 -3.60 -41.06 -7.36
C GLY A 148 -2.32 -40.49 -7.96
N THR A 149 -2.37 -39.35 -8.68
CA THR A 149 -1.19 -38.84 -9.39
C THR A 149 -0.29 -37.97 -8.51
N SER A 150 -0.83 -37.30 -7.49
CA SER A 150 -0.04 -36.59 -6.48
C SER A 150 -0.25 -37.14 -5.06
N PRO A 151 0.80 -37.57 -4.35
CA PRO A 151 0.68 -37.99 -2.96
C PRO A 151 0.43 -36.83 -1.98
N VAL A 152 0.45 -35.58 -2.44
CA VAL A 152 0.36 -34.38 -1.59
C VAL A 152 -1.07 -33.85 -1.50
N THR A 153 -1.87 -34.04 -2.54
CA THR A 153 -3.31 -33.72 -2.57
C THR A 153 -4.12 -34.60 -1.62
N ARG A 154 -3.54 -35.72 -1.16
CA ARG A 154 -4.07 -36.60 -0.10
C ARG A 154 -4.34 -35.90 1.22
N TRP A 155 -3.66 -34.79 1.47
CA TRP A 155 -3.87 -33.98 2.66
C TRP A 155 -5.21 -33.25 2.66
N ASN A 156 -5.77 -32.97 1.47
CA ASN A 156 -7.12 -32.44 1.23
C ASN A 156 -7.72 -31.54 2.33
N TYR A 157 -6.94 -30.64 2.95
CA TYR A 157 -7.43 -29.81 4.05
C TYR A 157 -8.49 -28.82 3.59
N ILE A 158 -8.41 -28.37 2.33
CA ILE A 158 -9.35 -27.41 1.75
C ILE A 158 -10.34 -28.19 0.88
N PHE A 159 -9.83 -28.83 -0.15
CA PHE A 159 -10.43 -29.93 -0.92
C PHE A 159 -9.28 -30.58 -1.69
N GLY A 160 -9.53 -31.61 -2.51
CA GLY A 160 -8.46 -32.23 -3.29
C GLY A 160 -8.76 -32.44 -4.77
N CYS A 161 -10.01 -32.24 -5.20
CA CYS A 161 -10.36 -32.22 -6.62
C CYS A 161 -11.46 -31.21 -6.87
N TYR A 162 -11.52 -30.72 -8.11
CA TYR A 162 -12.65 -29.98 -8.63
C TYR A 162 -13.72 -30.96 -9.11
N SER A 163 -14.95 -30.67 -8.72
CA SER A 163 -16.20 -31.31 -9.12
C SER A 163 -16.71 -30.66 -10.41
N GLY A 164 -16.44 -29.36 -10.60
CA GLY A 164 -16.76 -28.60 -11.80
C GLY A 164 -15.66 -28.61 -12.87
N ASP A 165 -15.88 -27.80 -13.90
CA ASP A 165 -14.95 -27.57 -15.02
C ASP A 165 -14.19 -26.25 -14.78
N LEU A 166 -12.90 -26.22 -15.13
CA LEU A 166 -12.07 -25.02 -15.05
C LEU A 166 -11.92 -24.31 -16.40
N SER A 167 -12.55 -24.83 -17.48
CA SER A 167 -12.39 -24.27 -18.84
C SER A 167 -12.73 -22.79 -18.93
N ASP A 168 -13.64 -22.32 -18.09
CA ASP A 168 -14.17 -20.97 -18.07
C ASP A 168 -13.57 -20.13 -16.91
N THR A 169 -12.65 -20.71 -16.14
CA THR A 169 -11.97 -20.03 -15.04
C THR A 169 -10.75 -19.28 -15.57
N GLU A 170 -10.81 -17.95 -15.57
CA GLU A 170 -9.70 -17.10 -15.96
C GLU A 170 -9.01 -16.48 -14.74
N VAL A 171 -7.67 -16.56 -14.71
CA VAL A 171 -6.83 -15.84 -13.74
C VAL A 171 -6.06 -14.77 -14.48
N VAL A 172 -6.55 -13.53 -14.44
CA VAL A 172 -5.96 -12.41 -15.19
C VAL A 172 -5.10 -11.49 -14.32
N GLY A 173 -4.08 -10.92 -14.95
CA GLY A 173 -3.28 -9.85 -14.37
C GLY A 173 -4.07 -8.54 -14.32
N GLN A 174 -3.72 -7.65 -13.39
CA GLN A 174 -4.39 -6.35 -13.19
C GLN A 174 -4.30 -5.42 -14.41
N THR A 175 -3.39 -5.70 -15.35
CA THR A 175 -3.15 -4.92 -16.57
C THR A 175 -4.08 -5.27 -17.74
N GLY A 176 -5.03 -6.19 -17.57
CA GLY A 176 -5.96 -6.61 -18.63
C GLY A 176 -7.42 -6.71 -18.18
N TYR A 177 -7.78 -6.12 -17.03
CA TYR A 177 -9.11 -6.25 -16.45
C TYR A 177 -10.03 -5.09 -16.87
N THR A 178 -11.21 -5.41 -17.40
CA THR A 178 -12.28 -4.45 -17.74
C THR A 178 -13.48 -4.76 -16.83
N LEU A 179 -14.01 -3.76 -16.13
CA LEU A 179 -15.14 -3.92 -15.21
C LEU A 179 -16.40 -4.42 -15.94
N HIS A 180 -17.10 -5.39 -15.36
CA HIS A 180 -18.34 -5.95 -15.91
C HIS A 180 -19.47 -4.90 -15.95
N ASP A 181 -20.32 -4.94 -16.99
CA ASP A 181 -21.39 -3.96 -17.28
C ASP A 181 -22.42 -3.75 -16.14
N SER A 182 -22.50 -4.71 -15.22
CA SER A 182 -23.37 -4.63 -14.03
C SER A 182 -22.79 -3.76 -12.90
N CYS A 183 -21.53 -3.35 -13.01
CA CYS A 183 -20.90 -2.40 -12.09
C CYS A 183 -21.06 -0.98 -12.66
N GLN A 184 -21.71 -0.09 -11.90
CA GLN A 184 -21.79 1.32 -12.28
C GLN A 184 -20.71 2.14 -11.57
N LEU A 185 -19.90 2.84 -12.37
CA LEU A 185 -19.11 3.97 -11.91
C LEU A 185 -20.04 5.17 -11.74
N GLU A 186 -20.06 5.78 -10.55
CA GLU A 186 -20.78 7.04 -10.33
C GLU A 186 -20.16 8.16 -11.20
N SER A 187 -20.89 8.61 -12.20
CA SER A 187 -20.48 9.71 -13.09
C SER A 187 -20.93 11.08 -12.58
N ARG A 188 -20.08 12.10 -12.74
CA ARG A 188 -20.41 13.53 -12.62
C ARG A 188 -20.70 14.08 -14.03
N GLY A 189 -21.73 14.91 -14.19
CA GLY A 189 -22.37 15.21 -15.49
C GLY A 189 -21.92 16.44 -16.32
N ALA A 190 -22.20 16.33 -17.63
CA ALA A 190 -22.64 17.26 -18.71
C ALA A 190 -21.85 18.54 -19.17
N CYS A 191 -21.80 18.73 -20.52
CA CYS A 191 -21.09 19.73 -21.34
C CYS A 191 -21.80 21.11 -21.54
N THR A 192 -21.04 22.16 -21.95
CA THR A 192 -21.52 23.50 -22.39
C THR A 192 -20.63 24.14 -23.49
N ASP A 193 -21.21 24.91 -24.43
CA ASP A 193 -20.57 25.56 -25.60
C ASP A 193 -19.83 26.88 -25.26
N ASN A 194 -18.83 27.29 -26.07
CA ASN A 194 -18.02 28.52 -25.89
C ASN A 194 -18.13 29.52 -27.08
N PRO A 195 -18.64 30.76 -26.86
CA PRO A 195 -18.88 31.76 -27.92
C PRO A 195 -17.70 32.71 -28.24
N ASP A 196 -16.52 32.51 -27.66
CA ASP A 196 -15.43 33.47 -27.76
C ASP A 196 -14.68 33.43 -29.12
N SER A 197 -14.27 34.61 -29.58
CA SER A 197 -13.75 34.89 -30.93
C SER A 197 -12.43 34.17 -31.28
N PHE A 198 -12.26 33.77 -32.55
CA PHE A 198 -11.11 33.05 -33.11
C PHE A 198 -10.36 33.87 -34.18
N LEU A 199 -9.07 33.59 -34.41
CA LEU A 199 -8.23 34.30 -35.38
C LEU A 199 -8.18 33.57 -36.73
N VAL A 200 -8.47 34.29 -37.82
CA VAL A 200 -8.38 33.79 -39.20
C VAL A 200 -7.38 34.66 -39.96
N GLY A 201 -6.17 34.14 -40.14
CA GLY A 201 -5.04 34.96 -40.59
C GLY A 201 -4.65 35.99 -39.53
N GLU A 202 -4.71 37.28 -39.87
CA GLU A 202 -4.41 38.39 -38.93
C GLU A 202 -5.67 39.06 -38.33
N GLU A 203 -6.88 38.58 -38.67
CA GLU A 203 -8.14 39.18 -38.21
C GLU A 203 -8.92 38.26 -37.26
N THR A 204 -9.57 38.83 -36.25
CA THR A 204 -10.40 38.12 -35.26
C THR A 204 -11.86 38.05 -35.71
N GLN A 205 -12.44 36.85 -35.70
CA GLN A 205 -13.80 36.50 -36.13
C GLN A 205 -14.56 35.77 -35.01
N ASN A 206 -15.88 35.60 -35.12
CA ASN A 206 -16.70 34.96 -34.08
C ASN A 206 -17.70 33.95 -34.67
N CYS A 207 -18.43 33.25 -33.82
CA CYS A 207 -19.34 32.19 -34.25
C CYS A 207 -20.45 32.65 -35.20
N GLU A 208 -20.91 33.91 -35.14
CA GLU A 208 -21.86 34.43 -36.14
C GLU A 208 -21.23 34.51 -37.53
N TRP A 209 -19.96 34.88 -37.64
CA TRP A 209 -19.23 34.90 -38.91
C TRP A 209 -19.03 33.47 -39.46
N VAL A 210 -18.78 32.46 -38.63
CA VAL A 210 -18.68 31.07 -39.11
C VAL A 210 -20.03 30.55 -39.62
N GLN A 211 -21.13 30.88 -38.96
CA GLN A 211 -22.47 30.42 -39.35
C GLN A 211 -22.96 30.95 -40.70
N GLU A 212 -22.45 32.08 -41.20
CA GLU A 212 -22.86 32.67 -42.48
C GLU A 212 -22.46 31.83 -43.71
N ASP A 213 -21.41 31.01 -43.62
CA ASP A 213 -20.93 30.13 -44.70
C ASP A 213 -20.13 28.96 -44.10
N SER A 214 -20.80 28.14 -43.29
CA SER A 214 -20.16 27.11 -42.47
C SER A 214 -19.44 26.04 -43.30
N GLU A 215 -19.98 25.63 -44.44
CA GLU A 215 -19.36 24.61 -45.29
C GLU A 215 -17.95 24.99 -45.76
N ASN A 216 -17.68 26.29 -45.96
CA ASN A 216 -16.37 26.76 -46.42
C ASN A 216 -15.53 27.35 -45.29
N ARG A 217 -16.14 28.05 -44.32
CA ARG A 217 -15.42 28.72 -43.22
C ARG A 217 -14.94 27.74 -42.16
N CYS A 218 -15.62 26.61 -42.00
CA CYS A 218 -15.15 25.51 -41.16
C CYS A 218 -13.96 24.75 -41.75
N LEU A 219 -13.52 25.04 -42.96
CA LEU A 219 -12.35 24.38 -43.57
C LEU A 219 -11.13 25.31 -43.60
N LEU A 220 -11.21 26.44 -42.88
CA LEU A 220 -10.11 27.38 -42.75
C LEU A 220 -9.22 26.96 -41.56
N ASP A 221 -7.91 27.06 -41.75
CA ASP A 221 -6.91 26.77 -40.71
C ASP A 221 -7.20 27.60 -39.44
N ASN A 222 -7.12 26.95 -38.27
CA ASN A 222 -7.50 27.44 -36.94
C ASN A 222 -9.01 27.51 -36.63
N ILE A 223 -9.90 27.14 -37.56
CA ILE A 223 -11.35 27.00 -37.31
C ILE A 223 -11.81 25.55 -37.47
N GLU A 224 -11.17 24.78 -38.34
CA GLU A 224 -11.60 23.42 -38.71
C GLU A 224 -11.73 22.45 -37.53
N ASN A 225 -10.91 22.61 -36.49
CA ASN A 225 -10.97 21.80 -35.28
C ASN A 225 -12.03 22.25 -34.26
N GLU A 226 -12.64 23.42 -34.45
CA GLU A 226 -13.53 24.09 -33.48
C GLU A 226 -14.99 24.18 -33.98
N CYS A 227 -15.23 23.92 -35.27
CA CYS A 227 -16.45 24.36 -35.94
C CYS A 227 -17.77 23.68 -35.48
N PRO A 228 -17.82 22.35 -35.23
CA PRO A 228 -19.01 21.71 -34.69
C PRO A 228 -19.19 21.93 -33.17
N SER A 229 -18.12 22.23 -32.43
CA SER A 229 -18.10 22.28 -30.96
C SER A 229 -18.24 23.69 -30.36
N THR A 230 -17.87 24.76 -31.07
CA THR A 230 -17.90 26.13 -30.50
C THR A 230 -19.04 27.01 -31.00
N CYS A 231 -19.59 26.73 -32.19
CA CYS A 231 -20.53 27.66 -32.83
C CYS A 231 -21.98 27.14 -32.99
N GLY A 232 -22.33 25.97 -32.45
CA GLY A 232 -23.69 25.42 -32.20
C GLY A 232 -24.57 25.12 -33.44
N ASN A 233 -25.59 24.24 -33.45
CA ASN A 233 -26.15 23.24 -32.52
C ASN A 233 -27.22 22.45 -33.32
N MET A 234 -27.29 21.11 -33.21
CA MET A 234 -28.53 20.33 -33.05
C MET A 234 -28.17 18.87 -32.76
N ASP A 235 -28.90 18.25 -31.84
CA ASP A 235 -28.90 16.82 -31.47
C ASP A 235 -27.98 16.38 -30.32
N CYS A 236 -28.20 17.01 -29.15
CA CYS A 236 -28.18 16.27 -27.88
C CYS A 236 -29.59 15.77 -27.57
N ALA A 237 -30.05 14.68 -28.20
CA ALA A 237 -31.22 13.91 -27.74
C ALA A 237 -31.25 12.47 -28.29
N GLU A 238 -31.38 11.53 -27.35
CA GLU A 238 -32.10 10.24 -27.40
C GLU A 238 -31.65 9.09 -28.34
N THR A 239 -31.32 7.99 -27.65
CA THR A 239 -31.75 6.58 -27.84
C THR A 239 -31.23 5.73 -29.01
N ASP A 240 -30.81 4.53 -28.58
CA ASP A 240 -30.89 3.20 -29.18
C ASP A 240 -29.96 2.80 -30.35
N ASP A 241 -29.30 1.67 -30.10
CA ASP A 241 -28.78 0.64 -31.01
C ASP A 241 -27.97 1.08 -32.24
N ALA A 242 -26.68 0.75 -32.23
CA ALA A 242 -26.12 -0.35 -33.02
C ALA A 242 -24.60 -0.23 -33.21
N GLY A 243 -23.91 -1.35 -33.02
CA GLY A 243 -22.83 -1.74 -33.93
C GLY A 243 -21.43 -1.24 -33.61
N ASP A 244 -20.67 -2.14 -32.99
CA ASP A 244 -19.42 -2.69 -33.52
C ASP A 244 -18.24 -1.74 -33.82
N ASP A 245 -17.15 -2.11 -33.14
CA ASP A 245 -15.79 -2.19 -33.68
C ASP A 245 -14.77 -1.11 -33.30
N ASN A 246 -13.74 -1.64 -32.64
CA ASN A 246 -12.34 -1.28 -32.69
C ASN A 246 -11.77 -0.18 -31.76
N SER A 247 -11.05 -0.71 -30.77
CA SER A 247 -9.74 -0.27 -30.26
C SER A 247 -9.71 0.89 -29.28
N ASP A 248 -10.18 0.60 -28.07
CA ASP A 248 -9.82 1.32 -26.86
C ASP A 248 -8.32 1.16 -26.51
N ASN A 249 -7.48 2.08 -26.98
CA ASN A 249 -6.32 2.52 -26.22
C ASN A 249 -6.81 3.53 -25.16
N LEU A 250 -7.47 3.04 -24.12
CA LEU A 250 -8.16 3.85 -23.09
C LEU A 250 -7.26 4.35 -21.93
N PHE A 251 -5.96 4.55 -22.15
CA PHE A 251 -5.08 5.03 -21.06
C PHE A 251 -4.22 6.26 -21.32
N ASP A 252 -4.31 6.95 -22.47
CA ASP A 252 -3.36 8.05 -22.75
C ASP A 252 -3.89 9.49 -22.77
N ASP A 253 -5.19 9.78 -22.64
CA ASP A 253 -5.67 11.18 -22.67
C ASP A 253 -6.77 11.47 -21.65
N ALA A 254 -6.49 11.30 -20.36
CA ALA A 254 -7.18 12.14 -19.39
C ALA A 254 -6.76 13.60 -19.66
N PRO A 255 -7.68 14.54 -19.95
CA PRO A 255 -7.29 15.94 -20.02
C PRO A 255 -6.83 16.33 -18.62
N LYS A 256 -5.51 16.58 -18.50
CA LYS A 256 -4.88 17.31 -17.40
C LYS A 256 -5.49 18.72 -17.36
N THR A 257 -6.75 18.82 -16.96
CA THR A 257 -7.39 20.11 -16.72
C THR A 257 -6.68 20.66 -15.50
N PRO A 258 -5.87 21.73 -15.62
CA PRO A 258 -5.17 22.23 -14.46
C PRO A 258 -6.24 22.73 -13.51
N LEU A 259 -6.46 22.01 -12.40
CA LEU A 259 -7.15 22.61 -11.25
C LEU A 259 -6.48 23.96 -11.02
N ASN A 260 -7.28 25.02 -10.94
CA ASN A 260 -6.79 26.36 -10.63
C ASN A 260 -5.82 26.22 -9.44
N PRO A 261 -4.56 26.69 -9.51
CA PRO A 261 -3.56 26.43 -8.47
C PRO A 261 -4.08 26.74 -7.06
N THR A 262 -5.00 27.71 -6.93
CA THR A 262 -5.65 28.10 -5.67
C THR A 262 -6.67 27.09 -5.10
N ASN A 263 -7.05 26.03 -5.84
CA ASN A 263 -8.08 25.06 -5.45
C ASN A 263 -7.53 23.63 -5.25
N ARG A 264 -6.22 23.41 -5.40
CA ARG A 264 -5.62 22.10 -5.15
C ARG A 264 -5.29 21.96 -3.66
N PRO A 265 -5.50 20.80 -3.03
CA PRO A 265 -5.15 20.63 -1.63
C PRO A 265 -3.63 20.53 -1.47
N ASN A 266 -3.13 21.04 -0.35
CA ASN A 266 -1.83 20.63 0.16
C ASN A 266 -1.91 19.18 0.63
N VAL A 267 -0.84 18.42 0.47
CA VAL A 267 -0.77 17.01 0.83
C VAL A 267 0.38 16.80 1.81
N ILE A 268 0.09 16.18 2.96
CA ILE A 268 1.10 15.76 3.93
C ILE A 268 0.93 14.27 4.17
N ILE A 269 2.00 13.51 4.01
CA ILE A 269 2.09 12.13 4.46
C ILE A 269 2.94 12.11 5.72
N ILE A 270 2.33 11.68 6.82
CA ILE A 270 2.98 11.52 8.12
C ILE A 270 3.25 10.03 8.33
N GLN A 271 4.52 9.61 8.25
CA GLN A 271 4.92 8.20 8.42
C GLN A 271 5.97 8.04 9.54
N PRO A 272 5.51 8.04 10.81
CA PRO A 272 6.36 7.78 11.96
C PRO A 272 6.87 6.33 11.93
N ASP A 273 8.04 6.12 12.52
CA ASP A 273 8.76 4.85 12.45
C ASP A 273 8.46 3.96 13.66
N ASP A 274 8.13 2.69 13.42
CA ASP A 274 7.70 1.71 14.44
C ASP A 274 6.51 2.16 15.32
N LEU A 275 5.71 3.13 14.85
CA LEU A 275 4.50 3.50 15.54
C LEU A 275 3.46 2.40 15.40
N ILE A 276 3.24 1.68 16.50
CA ILE A 276 2.21 0.65 16.57
C ILE A 276 0.88 1.33 16.92
N PHE A 277 -0.11 1.15 16.06
CA PHE A 277 -1.50 1.51 16.34
C PHE A 277 -2.30 0.23 16.57
N MET A 278 -2.78 0.02 17.79
CA MET A 278 -3.63 -1.14 18.12
C MET A 278 -4.99 -0.61 18.53
N ASP A 279 -5.99 -0.87 17.71
CA ASP A 279 -7.38 -0.76 18.13
C ASP A 279 -7.72 -1.94 19.07
N ASP A 280 -8.80 -1.83 19.84
CA ASP A 280 -9.39 -2.94 20.60
C ASP A 280 -9.72 -4.15 19.68
N TRP A 281 -9.83 -3.91 18.38
CA TRP A 281 -10.06 -4.87 17.32
C TRP A 281 -8.77 -5.33 16.61
N GLY A 282 -7.92 -6.08 17.32
CA GLY A 282 -7.17 -7.19 16.72
C GLY A 282 -5.66 -7.01 16.48
N ARG A 283 -4.86 -7.77 17.25
CA ARG A 283 -3.42 -8.05 17.03
C ARG A 283 -3.21 -9.13 15.95
N PRO A 284 -2.09 -9.12 15.19
CA PRO A 284 -0.94 -10.00 15.52
C PRO A 284 0.48 -9.53 15.06
N PRO A 285 1.61 -10.03 15.64
CA PRO A 285 1.80 -10.64 16.96
C PRO A 285 2.51 -9.66 17.94
N TYR A 286 1.98 -9.56 19.16
CA TYR A 286 2.66 -8.91 20.30
C TYR A 286 2.46 -9.81 21.53
N ASP A 287 3.57 -10.14 22.20
CA ASP A 287 3.70 -11.08 23.32
C ASP A 287 3.39 -10.44 24.70
N GLY A 288 3.02 -9.16 24.74
CA GLY A 288 2.73 -8.44 25.98
C GLY A 288 1.25 -8.18 26.27
N SER A 289 0.96 -7.82 27.51
CA SER A 289 -0.37 -7.49 28.05
C SER A 289 -1.14 -6.43 27.21
N PRO A 290 -2.48 -6.54 27.05
CA PRO A 290 -3.33 -5.51 26.44
C PRO A 290 -3.21 -4.12 27.09
N ASN A 291 -2.85 -4.09 28.38
CA ASN A 291 -2.75 -2.85 29.15
C ASN A 291 -1.41 -2.09 28.96
N ASP A 292 -0.48 -2.60 28.14
CA ASP A 292 0.86 -2.02 27.92
C ASP A 292 1.05 -1.44 26.52
N ILE A 293 -0.05 -1.28 25.77
CA ILE A 293 -0.07 -0.56 24.50
C ILE A 293 -0.71 0.79 24.80
N PRO A 294 -0.14 1.93 24.36
CA PRO A 294 -0.75 3.23 24.58
C PRO A 294 -2.16 3.20 24.01
N GLY A 295 -3.18 3.21 24.89
CA GLY A 295 -4.51 3.57 24.46
C GLY A 295 -4.44 5.04 24.10
N TYR A 296 -4.35 5.34 22.80
CA TYR A 296 -4.43 6.70 22.29
C TYR A 296 -5.72 7.33 22.86
N GLY A 297 -5.54 8.39 23.62
CA GLY A 297 -6.52 8.95 24.55
C GLY A 297 -6.12 10.37 24.93
N ASP A 298 -6.25 10.76 26.20
CA ASP A 298 -5.90 12.12 26.67
C ASP A 298 -4.43 12.52 26.42
N ASP A 299 -3.53 11.56 26.24
CA ASP A 299 -2.10 11.80 26.02
C ASP A 299 -1.74 12.06 24.55
N THR A 300 -2.65 11.78 23.60
CA THR A 300 -2.44 11.99 22.16
C THR A 300 -3.65 12.69 21.50
N PRO A 301 -4.05 13.87 21.98
CA PRO A 301 -5.27 14.53 21.53
C PRO A 301 -5.28 14.91 20.05
N PHE A 302 -4.12 15.19 19.43
CA PHE A 302 -4.08 15.64 18.04
C PHE A 302 -4.23 14.47 17.05
N ILE A 303 -3.59 13.34 17.33
CA ILE A 303 -3.78 12.08 16.60
C ILE A 303 -5.25 11.63 16.74
N GLU A 304 -5.82 11.70 17.95
CA GLU A 304 -7.24 11.40 18.15
C GLU A 304 -8.16 12.38 17.42
N GLY A 305 -7.80 13.66 17.35
CA GLY A 305 -8.49 14.65 16.51
C GLY A 305 -8.53 14.24 15.05
N LEU A 306 -7.37 13.90 14.47
CA LEU A 306 -7.28 13.43 13.08
C LEU A 306 -8.12 12.17 12.83
N ARG A 307 -8.21 11.26 13.79
CA ARG A 307 -9.05 10.05 13.69
C ARG A 307 -10.54 10.38 13.72
N ASN A 308 -10.96 11.26 14.64
CA ASN A 308 -12.36 11.62 14.83
C ASN A 308 -12.90 12.50 13.71
N GLU A 309 -12.04 13.29 13.06
CA GLU A 309 -12.40 14.21 11.98
C GLU A 309 -12.11 13.63 10.58
N GLY A 310 -11.40 12.49 10.52
CA GLY A 310 -10.93 11.88 9.29
C GLY A 310 -11.61 10.55 8.93
N LEU A 311 -11.01 9.86 7.95
CA LEU A 311 -11.35 8.48 7.60
C LEU A 311 -10.33 7.53 8.23
N GLN A 312 -10.79 6.64 9.11
CA GLN A 312 -9.95 5.60 9.69
C GLN A 312 -10.04 4.30 8.91
N MET A 313 -8.88 3.76 8.49
CA MET A 313 -8.76 2.40 7.96
C MET A 313 -8.29 1.45 9.05
N THR A 314 -9.21 0.72 9.67
CA THR A 314 -8.93 -0.17 10.83
C THR A 314 -8.20 -1.46 10.46
N GLN A 315 -8.12 -1.79 9.16
CA GLN A 315 -7.42 -2.97 8.63
C GLN A 315 -6.35 -2.56 7.61
N ALA A 316 -5.54 -1.57 7.98
CA ALA A 316 -4.40 -1.12 7.18
C ALA A 316 -3.14 -1.91 7.56
N TYR A 317 -2.56 -2.63 6.60
CA TYR A 317 -1.31 -3.39 6.78
C TYR A 317 -0.21 -2.81 5.89
N THR A 318 1.01 -2.74 6.42
CA THR A 318 2.17 -2.41 5.60
C THR A 318 2.48 -3.55 4.63
N ALA A 319 2.87 -3.21 3.39
CA ALA A 319 3.31 -4.18 2.40
C ALA A 319 4.57 -4.94 2.85
N SER A 320 5.38 -4.35 3.73
CA SER A 320 6.54 -5.00 4.35
C SER A 320 6.87 -4.33 5.68
N PRO A 321 6.90 -5.06 6.81
CA PRO A 321 7.05 -4.49 8.15
C PRO A 321 8.51 -4.18 8.50
N MET A 322 9.24 -3.53 7.58
CA MET A 322 10.62 -3.06 7.79
C MET A 322 10.77 -1.64 7.22
N CYS A 323 11.63 -0.80 7.81
CA CYS A 323 11.67 0.64 7.51
C CYS A 323 11.78 0.96 6.01
N GLY A 324 12.88 0.55 5.36
CA GLY A 324 13.15 0.89 3.95
C GLY A 324 12.15 0.28 2.97
N THR A 325 11.67 -0.94 3.23
CA THR A 325 10.71 -1.62 2.34
C THR A 325 9.29 -1.03 2.46
N SER A 326 8.86 -0.68 3.67
CA SER A 326 7.61 0.03 3.90
C SER A 326 7.61 1.40 3.18
N ARG A 327 8.67 2.19 3.39
CA ARG A 327 8.83 3.52 2.76
C ARG A 327 8.86 3.45 1.24
N TYR A 328 9.52 2.42 0.66
CA TYR A 328 9.51 2.21 -0.79
C TYR A 328 8.09 2.05 -1.31
N SER A 329 7.27 1.25 -0.62
CA SER A 329 5.87 1.02 -1.03
C SER A 329 5.04 2.28 -0.91
N THR A 330 5.21 3.04 0.18
CA THR A 330 4.52 4.32 0.38
C THR A 330 4.84 5.32 -0.71
N ILE A 331 6.13 5.50 -1.06
CA ILE A 331 6.53 6.57 -1.96
C ILE A 331 6.33 6.23 -3.44
N THR A 332 6.32 4.94 -3.81
CA THR A 332 6.21 4.51 -5.23
C THR A 332 4.87 3.87 -5.58
N GLY A 333 4.07 3.44 -4.59
CA GLY A 333 2.90 2.60 -4.81
C GLY A 333 3.23 1.17 -5.29
N LYS A 334 4.51 0.79 -5.33
CA LYS A 334 4.97 -0.52 -5.81
C LYS A 334 5.34 -1.43 -4.65
N MET A 335 5.18 -2.73 -4.84
CA MET A 335 5.71 -3.71 -3.89
C MET A 335 7.24 -3.61 -3.80
N PRO A 336 7.87 -3.81 -2.62
CA PRO A 336 9.31 -3.65 -2.43
C PRO A 336 10.15 -4.55 -3.34
N SER A 337 9.66 -5.74 -3.67
CA SER A 337 10.29 -6.66 -4.65
C SER A 337 10.44 -6.07 -6.05
N ARG A 338 9.72 -4.98 -6.36
CA ARG A 338 9.82 -4.23 -7.61
C ARG A 338 10.85 -3.10 -7.54
N ALA A 339 11.59 -2.95 -6.45
CA ALA A 339 12.69 -1.99 -6.41
C ALA A 339 13.73 -2.33 -7.49
N ALA A 340 14.10 -1.31 -8.26
CA ALA A 340 15.15 -1.43 -9.27
C ALA A 340 16.48 -1.94 -8.66
N SER A 341 16.76 -1.58 -7.40
CA SER A 341 17.91 -2.07 -6.63
C SER A 341 17.90 -3.59 -6.39
N ILE A 342 16.72 -4.20 -6.23
CA ILE A 342 16.56 -5.65 -6.08
C ILE A 342 16.70 -6.34 -7.43
N ARG A 343 16.10 -5.77 -8.48
CA ARG A 343 16.20 -6.33 -9.85
C ARG A 343 17.63 -6.33 -10.38
N ARG A 344 18.48 -5.38 -9.98
CA ARG A 344 19.94 -5.41 -10.22
C ARG A 344 20.62 -6.66 -9.64
N GLY A 345 20.14 -7.18 -8.50
CA GLY A 345 20.68 -8.39 -7.88
C GLY A 345 20.36 -9.66 -8.67
N TYR A 346 19.25 -9.67 -9.42
CA TYR A 346 18.81 -10.80 -10.24
C TYR A 346 19.79 -11.12 -11.39
N ASP A 347 20.50 -10.12 -11.91
CA ASP A 347 21.56 -10.31 -12.93
C ASP A 347 22.90 -10.82 -12.34
N ARG A 348 23.03 -10.89 -11.00
CA ARG A 348 24.27 -11.30 -10.32
C ARG A 348 24.18 -12.63 -9.57
N ASP A 349 23.00 -13.13 -9.26
CA ASP A 349 22.84 -14.42 -8.57
C ASP A 349 22.82 -15.60 -9.56
N ILE A 350 23.96 -16.31 -9.59
CA ILE A 350 24.26 -17.45 -10.47
C ILE A 350 23.52 -18.75 -10.06
N ASP A 351 22.78 -18.76 -8.93
CA ASP A 351 22.24 -19.99 -8.33
C ASP A 351 20.70 -20.07 -8.22
N GLY A 352 19.95 -19.19 -8.90
CA GLY A 352 18.50 -19.36 -9.08
C GLY A 352 17.61 -19.06 -7.86
N PHE A 353 18.10 -18.33 -6.86
CA PHE A 353 17.29 -17.78 -5.77
C PHE A 353 16.89 -16.32 -6.08
N PRO A 354 15.63 -15.91 -5.82
CA PRO A 354 15.26 -14.50 -5.93
C PRO A 354 15.96 -13.67 -4.85
N ALA A 355 16.44 -12.49 -5.22
CA ALA A 355 17.06 -11.54 -4.29
C ALA A 355 16.14 -11.25 -3.09
N ALA A 356 16.69 -11.33 -1.88
CA ALA A 356 15.93 -11.12 -0.65
C ALA A 356 15.40 -9.69 -0.57
N VAL A 357 14.13 -9.52 -0.18
CA VAL A 357 13.52 -8.21 0.08
C VAL A 357 13.86 -7.78 1.51
N THR A 358 14.85 -6.90 1.64
CA THR A 358 15.38 -6.41 2.91
C THR A 358 15.60 -4.90 2.85
N ILE A 359 15.87 -4.28 4.00
CA ILE A 359 16.22 -2.86 4.06
C ILE A 359 17.44 -2.54 3.18
N PRO A 360 18.56 -3.29 3.26
CA PRO A 360 19.70 -3.02 2.38
C PRO A 360 19.35 -3.19 0.90
N SER A 361 18.61 -4.24 0.52
CA SER A 361 18.35 -4.51 -0.89
C SER A 361 17.32 -3.58 -1.53
N THR A 362 16.49 -2.89 -0.74
CA THR A 362 15.39 -2.03 -1.23
C THR A 362 15.76 -0.55 -1.14
N LYS A 363 16.05 0.07 -2.29
CA LYS A 363 16.45 1.48 -2.43
C LYS A 363 15.82 2.08 -3.69
N LEU A 364 15.50 3.38 -3.66
CA LEU A 364 15.15 4.10 -4.88
C LEU A 364 16.43 4.36 -5.68
N ILE A 365 16.50 3.78 -6.87
CA ILE A 365 17.56 4.02 -7.83
C ILE A 365 16.95 4.07 -9.22
N ASP A 366 17.59 4.82 -10.11
CA ASP A 366 17.27 4.76 -11.53
C ASP A 366 18.16 3.74 -12.21
N HIS A 367 17.55 2.79 -12.93
CA HIS A 367 18.28 1.72 -13.58
C HIS A 367 17.55 1.14 -14.78
N GLY A 368 18.20 1.14 -15.94
CA GLY A 368 17.75 0.36 -17.10
C GLY A 368 16.32 0.68 -17.54
N GLY A 369 15.90 1.94 -17.47
CA GLY A 369 14.54 2.39 -17.76
C GLY A 369 13.54 2.20 -16.62
N GLN A 370 14.03 1.90 -15.41
CA GLN A 370 13.23 1.86 -14.18
C GLN A 370 13.67 3.02 -13.31
N ASP A 371 12.89 4.09 -13.33
CA ASP A 371 13.28 5.39 -12.78
C ASP A 371 12.55 5.62 -11.45
N ASP A 372 12.73 4.67 -10.51
CA ASP A 372 12.07 4.67 -9.20
C ASP A 372 12.35 5.96 -8.41
N CYS A 373 13.52 6.59 -8.60
CA CYS A 373 13.91 7.81 -7.89
C CYS A 373 13.49 9.07 -8.65
N THR A 374 13.76 9.18 -9.96
CA THR A 374 13.52 10.46 -10.65
C THR A 374 12.12 10.63 -11.23
N VAL A 375 11.38 9.54 -11.47
CA VAL A 375 10.08 9.62 -12.17
C VAL A 375 8.97 8.89 -11.43
N GLU A 376 9.20 7.63 -11.05
CA GLU A 376 8.14 6.71 -10.63
C GLU A 376 7.93 6.70 -9.10
N ASN A 377 7.86 7.89 -8.50
CA ASN A 377 7.50 8.10 -7.10
C ASN A 377 6.68 9.38 -6.90
N MET A 378 5.94 9.46 -5.80
CA MET A 378 5.00 10.56 -5.55
C MET A 378 5.67 11.93 -5.56
N ALA A 379 6.89 12.10 -5.03
CA ALA A 379 7.53 13.40 -5.00
C ALA A 379 7.82 13.89 -6.42
N ALA A 380 8.35 13.03 -7.30
CA ALA A 380 8.54 13.35 -8.71
C ALA A 380 7.20 13.70 -9.40
N GLN A 381 6.14 12.90 -9.17
CA GLN A 381 4.82 13.15 -9.75
C GLN A 381 4.20 14.48 -9.27
N PHE A 382 4.31 14.80 -7.97
CA PHE A 382 3.84 16.07 -7.43
C PHE A 382 4.63 17.26 -7.99
N ALA A 383 5.95 17.14 -8.10
CA ALA A 383 6.81 18.20 -8.62
C ALA A 383 6.58 18.45 -10.13
N ASP A 384 6.74 17.42 -10.96
CA ASP A 384 6.86 17.57 -12.41
C ASP A 384 5.49 17.67 -13.11
N ASP A 385 4.50 16.89 -12.68
CA ASP A 385 3.19 16.84 -13.33
C ASP A 385 2.18 17.82 -12.73
N LEU A 386 2.34 18.18 -11.45
CA LEU A 386 1.34 18.94 -10.70
C LEU A 386 1.82 20.32 -10.22
N ASP A 387 3.10 20.66 -10.40
CA ASP A 387 3.73 21.93 -9.96
C ASP A 387 3.57 22.19 -8.45
N TYR A 388 3.70 21.15 -7.64
CA TYR A 388 3.74 21.25 -6.18
C TYR A 388 5.17 21.54 -5.72
N LYS A 389 5.32 22.31 -4.64
CA LYS A 389 6.56 22.30 -3.86
C LYS A 389 6.65 21.01 -3.07
N THR A 390 7.74 20.27 -3.22
CA THR A 390 7.91 18.98 -2.57
C THR A 390 8.93 19.05 -1.44
N ALA A 391 8.61 18.47 -0.29
CA ALA A 391 9.50 18.39 0.86
C ALA A 391 9.65 16.97 1.40
N MET A 392 10.88 16.59 1.76
CA MET A 392 11.18 15.44 2.59
C MET A 392 11.73 15.92 3.93
N ILE A 393 11.09 15.52 5.02
CA ILE A 393 11.47 15.88 6.38
C ILE A 393 11.60 14.64 7.24
N GLY A 394 12.73 14.45 7.93
CA GLY A 394 12.95 13.32 8.84
C GLY A 394 13.66 12.11 8.21
N LYS A 395 13.17 10.89 8.42
CA LYS A 395 13.83 9.62 8.04
C LYS A 395 13.55 9.20 6.59
N TRP A 396 14.60 9.05 5.77
CA TRP A 396 14.46 8.66 4.35
C TRP A 396 14.60 7.15 4.12
N HIS A 397 15.76 6.57 4.50
CA HIS A 397 16.08 5.14 4.40
C HIS A 397 16.06 4.49 2.99
N LEU A 398 15.93 5.28 1.93
CA LEU A 398 15.74 4.79 0.56
C LEU A 398 16.91 5.07 -0.38
N SER A 399 17.99 5.69 0.11
CA SER A 399 19.23 5.92 -0.65
C SER A 399 20.43 5.24 0.03
N ARG A 400 21.53 5.09 -0.71
CA ARG A 400 22.82 4.62 -0.20
C ARG A 400 23.90 5.66 -0.47
N ILE A 401 24.71 5.92 0.54
CA ILE A 401 25.82 6.86 0.50
C ILE A 401 27.06 6.13 0.98
N LYS A 402 28.12 6.19 0.17
CA LYS A 402 29.38 5.57 0.54
C LYS A 402 29.99 6.28 1.74
N ASP A 403 30.50 5.52 2.69
CA ASP A 403 31.05 6.06 3.95
C ASP A 403 32.13 7.12 3.71
N VAL A 404 32.93 6.96 2.65
CA VAL A 404 33.97 7.93 2.25
C VAL A 404 33.42 9.25 1.72
N ASP A 405 32.17 9.27 1.26
CA ASP A 405 31.46 10.42 0.72
C ASP A 405 30.38 10.94 1.70
N TYR A 406 30.32 10.37 2.92
CA TYR A 406 29.23 10.61 3.86
C TYR A 406 29.31 11.99 4.50
N THR A 407 28.46 12.90 4.04
CA THR A 407 28.26 14.25 4.60
C THR A 407 26.77 14.57 4.60
N TYR A 408 26.33 15.46 5.49
CA TYR A 408 24.93 15.88 5.54
C TYR A 408 24.46 16.46 4.19
N GLU A 409 25.25 17.35 3.59
CA GLU A 409 24.93 17.97 2.30
C GLU A 409 24.89 16.96 1.15
N HIS A 410 25.77 15.95 1.15
CA HIS A 410 25.69 14.89 0.15
C HIS A 410 24.43 14.04 0.35
N ALA A 411 24.09 13.69 1.60
CA ALA A 411 22.88 12.94 1.91
C ALA A 411 21.62 13.67 1.45
N LYS A 412 21.52 14.96 1.79
CA LYS A 412 20.47 15.86 1.33
C LYS A 412 20.38 15.89 -0.20
N SER A 413 21.52 16.04 -0.88
CA SER A 413 21.56 16.05 -2.35
C SER A 413 21.05 14.73 -2.95
N GLU A 414 21.40 13.58 -2.38
CA GLU A 414 20.91 12.28 -2.87
C GLU A 414 19.39 12.14 -2.69
N VAL A 415 18.81 12.66 -1.61
CA VAL A 415 17.35 12.66 -1.43
C VAL A 415 16.66 13.63 -2.39
N GLN A 416 17.23 14.82 -2.63
CA GLN A 416 16.67 15.82 -3.55
C GLN A 416 16.53 15.29 -4.98
N LYS A 417 17.45 14.42 -5.43
CA LYS A 417 17.35 13.78 -6.75
C LYS A 417 16.08 12.98 -6.93
N CYS A 418 15.45 12.52 -5.84
CA CYS A 418 14.20 11.77 -5.93
C CYS A 418 12.95 12.67 -5.95
N GLY A 419 13.03 13.85 -6.56
CA GLY A 419 11.89 14.74 -6.79
C GLY A 419 11.54 15.68 -5.64
N PHE A 420 12.42 15.86 -4.64
CA PHE A 420 12.19 16.77 -3.52
C PHE A 420 12.87 18.13 -3.71
N ASN A 421 12.10 19.21 -3.80
CA ASN A 421 12.65 20.57 -3.89
C ASN A 421 13.31 21.00 -2.57
N HIS A 422 12.75 20.54 -1.45
CA HIS A 422 13.24 20.82 -0.11
C HIS A 422 13.53 19.51 0.63
N VAL A 423 14.67 19.45 1.30
CA VAL A 423 15.02 18.38 2.23
C VAL A 423 15.56 19.05 3.48
N GLY A 424 14.89 18.81 4.61
CA GLY A 424 15.17 19.45 5.89
C GLY A 424 15.01 18.47 7.04
N GLY A 425 15.68 18.67 8.17
CA GLY A 425 15.58 17.74 9.30
C GLY A 425 15.96 16.30 8.96
N LEU A 426 16.79 16.09 7.92
CA LEU A 426 17.12 14.76 7.42
C LEU A 426 17.81 13.92 8.51
N TYR A 427 17.22 12.78 8.84
CA TYR A 427 17.85 11.78 9.68
C TYR A 427 18.85 10.99 8.84
N ILE A 428 20.14 11.13 9.19
CA ILE A 428 21.24 10.60 8.40
C ILE A 428 21.83 9.31 8.96
N GLU A 429 21.30 8.66 9.99
CA GLU A 429 21.97 7.47 10.54
C GLU A 429 21.66 6.16 9.79
N ASN A 430 20.90 6.25 8.69
CA ASN A 430 20.31 5.10 8.00
C ASN A 430 20.49 5.12 6.47
N LEU A 431 21.53 5.80 5.97
CA LEU A 431 21.82 5.88 4.53
C LEU A 431 23.23 5.36 4.17
N ALA A 432 23.97 4.73 5.09
CA ALA A 432 25.30 4.20 4.80
C ALA A 432 25.27 3.10 3.71
N SER A 433 26.41 2.82 3.07
CA SER A 433 26.41 2.04 1.81
C SER A 433 26.57 0.54 1.93
N SER A 434 26.84 -0.01 3.11
CA SER A 434 27.24 -1.41 3.21
C SER A 434 26.14 -2.32 2.67
N PRO A 435 26.40 -3.11 1.61
CA PRO A 435 25.39 -3.97 0.98
C PRO A 435 24.76 -4.97 1.95
N ASP A 436 25.51 -5.33 3.00
CA ASP A 436 25.22 -6.41 3.94
C ASP A 436 24.88 -5.90 5.36
N GLU A 437 24.93 -4.59 5.61
CA GLU A 437 24.63 -4.01 6.94
C GLU A 437 23.40 -3.09 6.87
N PHE A 438 22.78 -2.86 8.03
CA PHE A 438 21.57 -2.05 8.20
C PHE A 438 21.82 -0.54 8.08
N ASP A 439 22.67 -0.11 7.13
CA ASP A 439 22.96 1.29 6.80
C ASP A 439 23.30 2.19 8.03
N ASN A 440 24.00 1.64 9.04
CA ASN A 440 24.23 2.25 10.37
C ASN A 440 25.35 3.32 10.41
N TYR A 441 25.20 4.45 9.74
CA TYR A 441 26.06 5.59 10.04
C TYR A 441 25.70 6.11 11.44
N SER A 442 26.62 6.11 12.41
CA SER A 442 26.42 6.84 13.67
C SER A 442 27.77 7.26 14.23
N ASP A 443 27.91 8.54 14.53
CA ASP A 443 29.06 9.10 15.24
C ASP A 443 28.74 9.40 16.72
N GLY A 444 27.53 9.04 17.17
CA GLY A 444 27.05 9.26 18.53
C GLY A 444 26.74 10.71 18.88
N SER A 445 26.81 11.64 17.92
CA SER A 445 26.60 13.07 18.17
C SER A 445 25.13 13.51 18.08
N PHE A 446 24.27 12.67 17.50
CA PHE A 446 22.87 12.97 17.21
C PHE A 446 21.94 11.80 17.55
N SER A 447 20.67 12.10 17.77
CA SER A 447 19.61 11.13 18.09
C SER A 447 18.26 11.68 17.60
N HIS A 448 17.13 11.14 18.06
CA HIS A 448 15.81 11.69 17.76
C HIS A 448 15.71 13.18 18.16
N ASN A 449 15.17 14.02 17.28
CA ASN A 449 14.88 15.42 17.61
C ASN A 449 13.61 15.85 16.88
N MET A 450 12.46 15.79 17.57
CA MET A 450 11.19 16.21 16.98
C MET A 450 11.09 17.73 16.87
N GLU A 451 11.77 18.51 17.72
CA GLU A 451 11.78 19.96 17.60
C GLU A 451 12.39 20.37 16.25
N TRP A 452 13.52 19.77 15.88
CA TRP A 452 14.20 20.08 14.62
C TRP A 452 13.36 19.73 13.38
N ILE A 453 12.83 18.51 13.30
CA ILE A 453 12.06 18.12 12.12
C ILE A 453 10.72 18.88 12.05
N THR A 454 10.09 19.18 13.18
CA THR A 454 8.82 19.93 13.21
C THR A 454 9.05 21.38 12.81
N TYR A 455 10.14 22.00 13.29
CA TYR A 455 10.53 23.33 12.86
C TYR A 455 10.78 23.41 11.35
N GLU A 456 11.54 22.48 10.76
CA GLU A 456 11.79 22.48 9.32
C GLU A 456 10.50 22.27 8.51
N ALA A 457 9.59 21.42 9.00
CA ALA A 457 8.27 21.23 8.38
C ALA A 457 7.42 22.52 8.43
N ILE A 458 7.30 23.18 9.59
CA ILE A 458 6.56 24.45 9.73
C ILE A 458 7.19 25.55 8.87
N LYS A 459 8.52 25.63 8.85
CA LYS A 459 9.26 26.58 8.01
C LYS A 459 8.97 26.33 6.51
N PHE A 460 8.93 25.08 6.07
CA PHE A 460 8.55 24.74 4.70
C PHE A 460 7.11 25.13 4.38
N ILE A 461 6.15 24.82 5.28
CA ILE A 461 4.74 25.18 5.12
C ILE A 461 4.59 26.71 5.00
N ASN A 462 5.17 27.47 5.92
CA ASN A 462 5.06 28.92 5.97
C ASN A 462 5.67 29.61 4.74
N ASN A 463 6.86 29.16 4.31
CA ASN A 463 7.50 29.69 3.12
C ASN A 463 6.67 29.40 1.87
N THR A 464 6.19 28.15 1.72
CA THR A 464 5.41 27.75 0.55
C THR A 464 4.07 28.48 0.48
N ALA A 465 3.37 28.61 1.62
CA ALA A 465 2.12 29.34 1.72
C ALA A 465 2.30 30.85 1.41
N SER A 466 3.41 31.44 1.86
CA SER A 466 3.74 32.86 1.57
C SER A 466 3.97 33.10 0.08
N ASP A 467 4.49 32.10 -0.64
CA ASP A 467 4.71 32.14 -2.08
C ASP A 467 3.44 31.81 -2.90
N GLY A 468 2.34 31.43 -2.24
CA GLY A 468 1.07 31.08 -2.90
C GLY A 468 1.09 29.73 -3.65
N ASN A 469 2.04 28.85 -3.32
CA ASN A 469 2.19 27.54 -3.95
C ASN A 469 1.48 26.45 -3.15
N ASN A 470 1.08 25.36 -3.82
CA ASN A 470 0.69 24.13 -3.14
C ASN A 470 1.92 23.31 -2.77
N PHE A 471 1.81 22.46 -1.76
CA PHE A 471 2.88 21.54 -1.39
C PHE A 471 2.47 20.09 -1.19
N PHE A 472 3.45 19.22 -1.42
CA PHE A 472 3.48 17.84 -0.98
C PHE A 472 4.62 17.70 0.02
N MET A 473 4.33 17.20 1.22
CA MET A 473 5.34 16.97 2.25
C MET A 473 5.31 15.52 2.71
N TYR A 474 6.47 14.86 2.66
CA TYR A 474 6.70 13.55 3.24
C TYR A 474 7.42 13.72 4.58
N PHE A 475 6.64 13.71 5.66
CA PHE A 475 7.07 13.96 7.03
C PHE A 475 7.24 12.63 7.76
N ASN A 476 8.50 12.28 8.07
CA ASN A 476 8.89 10.96 8.54
C ASN A 476 9.60 11.01 9.90
N PRO A 477 8.86 11.15 11.00
CA PRO A 477 9.41 11.05 12.35
C PRO A 477 10.12 9.72 12.59
N THR A 478 11.23 9.78 13.33
CA THR A 478 11.96 8.58 13.75
C THR A 478 11.39 7.95 15.02
N VAL A 479 10.62 8.69 15.82
CA VAL A 479 10.00 8.14 17.04
C VAL A 479 8.75 7.32 16.66
N PRO A 480 8.42 6.23 17.39
CA PRO A 480 9.10 5.67 18.58
C PRO A 480 10.22 4.64 18.32
N HIS A 481 10.79 4.55 17.12
CA HIS A 481 11.81 3.53 16.76
C HIS A 481 12.94 3.40 17.79
N ALA A 482 13.29 2.16 18.13
CA ALA A 482 14.16 1.86 19.26
C ALA A 482 15.68 1.80 18.96
N SER A 483 16.12 2.11 17.72
CA SER A 483 17.56 2.15 17.39
C SER A 483 18.33 3.15 18.24
N ASN A 484 17.68 4.25 18.61
CA ASN A 484 18.14 5.13 19.67
C ASN A 484 17.06 5.15 20.77
N SER A 485 17.49 5.32 22.02
CA SER A 485 16.56 5.45 23.13
C SER A 485 15.85 6.80 23.03
N VAL A 486 14.51 6.79 22.90
CA VAL A 486 13.68 8.02 22.94
C VAL A 486 13.86 8.73 24.29
N GLU A 487 14.01 7.98 25.38
CA GLU A 487 14.30 8.53 26.70
C GLU A 487 15.66 9.23 26.74
N ASP A 488 16.70 8.64 26.12
CA ASP A 488 18.02 9.27 26.06
C ASP A 488 17.97 10.53 25.19
N ALA A 489 17.23 10.50 24.09
CA ALA A 489 17.05 11.63 23.20
C ALA A 489 16.35 12.83 23.88
N LEU A 490 15.43 12.56 24.81
CA LEU A 490 14.76 13.57 25.64
C LEU A 490 15.64 14.05 26.81
N ASN A 491 16.68 13.30 27.18
CA ASN A 491 17.57 13.65 28.28
C ASN A 491 18.61 14.69 27.85
N SER A 492 18.44 15.92 28.30
CA SER A 492 19.28 17.09 28.01
C SER A 492 20.76 16.92 28.39
N THR A 493 21.08 15.99 29.29
CA THR A 493 22.47 15.67 29.65
C THR A 493 23.17 14.78 28.63
N LEU A 494 22.41 14.09 27.78
CA LEU A 494 22.90 13.21 26.71
C LEU A 494 22.78 13.89 25.35
N PHE A 495 21.61 14.43 25.02
CA PHE A 495 21.35 15.11 23.75
C PHE A 495 20.64 16.44 24.01
N SER A 496 21.22 17.53 23.50
CA SER A 496 20.59 18.85 23.57
C SER A 496 19.34 18.90 22.70
N CYS A 497 18.30 19.62 23.13
CA CYS A 497 17.14 19.90 22.29
C CYS A 497 17.43 20.71 21.03
N LYS A 498 18.63 21.29 20.94
CA LYS A 498 19.12 22.05 19.79
C LYS A 498 19.92 21.20 18.81
N ALA A 499 20.24 19.95 19.15
CA ALA A 499 21.12 19.11 18.34
C ALA A 499 20.51 18.85 16.97
N THR A 500 21.30 19.02 15.91
CA THR A 500 20.93 18.76 14.52
C THR A 500 21.99 17.88 13.88
N ALA A 501 21.58 17.03 12.94
CA ALA A 501 22.54 16.32 12.10
C ALA A 501 23.15 17.21 11.00
N ASP A 502 22.51 18.35 10.71
CA ASP A 502 23.04 19.38 9.84
C ASP A 502 24.07 20.24 10.61
N PRO A 503 25.36 20.19 10.26
CA PRO A 503 26.40 20.98 10.93
C PRO A 503 26.32 22.47 10.65
N ASP A 504 25.61 22.87 9.59
CA ASP A 504 25.47 24.27 9.16
C ASP A 504 24.11 24.88 9.58
N PHE A 505 23.25 24.09 10.24
CA PHE A 505 21.97 24.58 10.73
C PHE A 505 22.15 25.52 11.94
N ASP A 506 21.54 26.70 11.86
CA ASP A 506 21.47 27.66 12.97
C ASP A 506 20.01 28.02 13.27
N TRP A 507 19.64 27.91 14.55
CA TRP A 507 18.32 28.29 15.05
C TRP A 507 18.14 29.82 14.94
N PRO A 508 17.05 30.32 14.35
CA PRO A 508 16.91 31.75 14.06
C PRO A 508 16.68 32.61 15.32
N GLU A 509 15.78 32.18 16.22
CA GLU A 509 15.31 32.99 17.33
C GLU A 509 16.07 32.63 18.61
N ALA A 510 16.93 33.54 19.07
CA ALA A 510 17.78 33.36 20.26
C ALA A 510 18.64 32.07 20.26
N LYS A 511 18.84 31.45 19.09
CA LYS A 511 19.42 30.11 18.94
C LYS A 511 18.68 29.03 19.73
N GLU A 512 17.35 29.12 19.74
CA GLU A 512 16.43 28.18 20.39
C GLU A 512 15.37 27.68 19.39
N PRO A 513 14.91 26.43 19.50
CA PRO A 513 13.69 25.96 18.86
C PRO A 513 12.47 26.57 19.57
N TRP A 514 11.85 27.58 18.97
CA TRP A 514 10.53 28.06 19.37
C TRP A 514 9.48 27.56 18.40
N ILE A 515 8.69 26.59 18.86
CA ILE A 515 7.68 25.90 18.06
C ILE A 515 6.36 26.02 18.77
N LYS A 516 5.38 26.61 18.09
CA LYS A 516 4.03 26.82 18.61
C LYS A 516 3.38 25.49 18.98
N GLY A 517 2.78 25.41 20.16
CA GLY A 517 2.22 24.16 20.69
C GLY A 517 3.24 23.12 21.20
N MET A 518 4.55 23.41 21.12
CA MET A 518 5.60 22.58 21.72
C MET A 518 6.44 23.41 22.70
N SER A 519 7.41 24.17 22.21
CA SER A 519 8.46 24.80 23.01
C SER A 519 8.35 26.32 23.13
N GLU A 520 7.31 26.94 22.55
CA GLU A 520 7.14 28.40 22.50
C GLU A 520 7.04 29.07 23.88
N ASP A 521 6.36 28.42 24.84
CA ASP A 521 6.01 29.04 26.12
C ASP A 521 7.15 28.99 27.15
N GLU A 522 7.90 27.89 27.14
CA GLU A 522 8.86 27.58 28.20
C GLU A 522 10.27 27.18 27.72
N GLY A 523 10.47 27.13 26.41
CA GLY A 523 11.71 26.68 25.77
C GLY A 523 11.80 25.16 25.66
N CYS A 524 12.69 24.65 24.80
CA CYS A 524 12.69 23.22 24.48
C CYS A 524 13.08 22.29 25.62
N GLU A 525 14.00 22.70 26.50
CA GLU A 525 14.41 21.83 27.61
C GLU A 525 13.26 21.58 28.58
N LYS A 526 12.51 22.62 28.95
CA LYS A 526 11.32 22.48 29.80
C LYS A 526 10.18 21.75 29.08
N TYR A 527 9.97 22.05 27.81
CA TYR A 527 9.01 21.31 27.00
C TYR A 527 9.27 19.78 27.03
N ARG A 528 10.53 19.34 26.88
CA ARG A 528 10.89 17.91 26.97
C ARG A 528 10.63 17.31 28.35
N GLU A 529 10.74 18.09 29.42
CA GLU A 529 10.31 17.67 30.77
C GLU A 529 8.80 17.36 30.76
N THR A 530 7.96 18.16 30.09
CA THR A 530 6.51 17.89 29.99
C THR A 530 6.18 16.60 29.23
N VAL A 531 6.94 16.25 28.19
CA VAL A 531 6.78 14.98 27.47
C VAL A 531 7.07 13.81 28.41
N THR A 532 8.15 13.94 29.19
CA THR A 532 8.56 12.93 30.17
C THR A 532 7.54 12.79 31.31
N ASP A 533 7.00 13.92 31.80
CA ASP A 533 5.99 13.95 32.86
C ASP A 533 4.66 13.34 32.40
N ARG A 534 4.18 13.68 31.19
CA ARG A 534 2.96 13.09 30.61
C ARG A 534 3.11 11.60 30.35
N ALA A 535 4.29 11.12 29.98
CA ALA A 535 4.54 9.69 29.85
C ALA A 535 4.43 8.93 31.18
N ASN A 536 4.47 9.64 32.33
CA ASN A 536 4.22 9.10 33.68
C ASN A 536 5.02 7.81 33.97
N GLY A 537 6.28 7.80 33.57
CA GLY A 537 7.19 6.66 33.73
C GLY A 537 7.03 5.51 32.73
N ASN A 538 6.05 5.57 31.82
CA ASN A 538 5.90 4.60 30.73
C ASN A 538 6.71 5.03 29.50
N LYS A 539 7.89 4.44 29.31
CA LYS A 539 8.80 4.77 28.21
C LYS A 539 8.17 4.58 26.82
N LYS A 540 7.18 3.72 26.68
CA LYS A 540 6.47 3.49 25.40
C LYS A 540 5.60 4.68 24.99
N ASN A 541 5.21 5.54 25.93
CA ASN A 541 4.39 6.72 25.65
C ASN A 541 5.23 7.92 25.20
N LEU A 542 6.54 7.94 25.47
CA LEU A 542 7.41 9.08 25.15
C LEU A 542 7.37 9.44 23.66
N GLY A 543 7.55 8.45 22.77
CA GLY A 543 7.53 8.67 21.33
C GLY A 543 6.17 9.12 20.79
N PRO A 544 5.06 8.43 21.11
CA PRO A 544 3.71 8.85 20.72
C PRO A 544 3.33 10.26 21.20
N ILE A 545 3.63 10.63 22.45
CA ILE A 545 3.33 11.98 22.98
C ILE A 545 4.14 13.04 22.20
N TRP A 546 5.43 12.79 22.00
CA TRP A 546 6.31 13.73 21.30
C TRP A 546 5.92 13.90 19.82
N LEU A 547 5.44 12.82 19.19
CA LEU A 547 4.86 12.84 17.86
C LEU A 547 3.53 13.59 17.82
N ASP A 548 2.66 13.38 18.80
CA ASP A 548 1.35 14.01 18.87
C ASP A 548 1.47 15.54 18.96
N ASP A 549 2.35 16.05 19.81
CA ASP A 549 2.61 17.50 19.90
C ASP A 549 3.14 18.07 18.58
N ALA A 550 4.01 17.33 17.88
CA ALA A 550 4.51 17.73 16.57
C ALA A 550 3.37 17.80 15.53
N ILE A 551 2.45 16.83 15.54
CA ILE A 551 1.24 16.87 14.71
C ILE A 551 0.39 18.09 15.08
N GLY A 552 0.19 18.34 16.38
CA GLY A 552 -0.50 19.53 16.88
C GLY A 552 0.13 20.83 16.38
N ALA A 553 1.46 20.92 16.39
CA ALA A 553 2.18 22.09 15.89
C ALA A 553 2.07 22.27 14.36
N LEU A 554 1.91 21.19 13.60
CA LEU A 554 1.75 21.24 12.14
C LEU A 554 0.35 21.68 11.69
N ILE A 555 -0.68 21.38 12.49
CA ILE A 555 -2.09 21.67 12.13
C ILE A 555 -2.64 22.96 12.73
N ASN A 556 -1.91 23.61 13.65
CA ASN A 556 -2.27 24.87 14.35
C ASN A 556 -1.52 26.10 13.80
#